data_AF-A0A1F8V7Q9-F1
#
_entry.id   AF-A0A1F8V7Q9-F1
#
_cell.length_a   1.000
_cell.length_b   1.000
_cell.length_c   1.000
_cell.angle_alpha   90.00
_cell.angle_beta   90.00
_cell.angle_gamma   90.00
#
_symmetry.space_group_name_H-M   'P 1'
#
loop_
_entity.id
_entity.type
_entity.pdbx_description
1 polymer ?
#
loop_
_entity_poly.entity_id
_entity_poly.type
_entity_poly.pdbx_seq_one_letter_code
_entity_poly.pdbx_strand_id
1 'polypeptide(L)'
;MIDKDYIFSLITEMAEQDGLTPRDFIENLYAEKTYSDYGELPDEAKTELSEARKQKTGNRYTCLEQDTINTDISEFARLFPDVSTDSIPKAVWDAVADGNTLTAAYAIYTIENGRTNDRASAVNELNNTKSAFIPIEGNGEETLSEKQVENMKPAEIKKNYKKILKSLKNWKN
;
A
#
# COMPACT_ATOMS: atom_id res chain seq x y z
N MET A 1 8.90 -17.96 32.64
CA MET A 1 9.15 -18.49 31.27
C MET A 1 9.69 -17.31 30.49
N ILE A 2 10.93 -17.38 30.03
CA ILE A 2 11.53 -16.25 29.31
C ILE A 2 10.90 -16.26 27.90
N ASP A 3 10.22 -15.19 27.54
CA ASP A 3 9.59 -15.06 26.24
C ASP A 3 10.64 -14.79 25.16
N LYS A 4 10.44 -15.34 23.96
CA LYS A 4 11.36 -15.15 22.84
C LYS A 4 11.42 -13.68 22.42
N ASP A 5 10.28 -12.99 22.50
CA ASP A 5 10.17 -11.57 22.17
C ASP A 5 10.94 -10.70 23.16
N TYR A 6 10.94 -11.08 24.44
CA TYR A 6 11.73 -10.41 25.48
C TYR A 6 13.24 -10.61 25.28
N ILE A 7 13.66 -11.81 24.88
CA ILE A 7 15.08 -12.06 24.54
C ILE A 7 15.50 -11.21 23.35
N PHE A 8 14.66 -11.15 22.32
CA PHE A 8 14.94 -10.37 21.12
C PHE A 8 15.03 -8.86 21.41
N SER A 9 14.10 -8.31 22.19
CA SER A 9 14.14 -6.89 22.56
C SER A 9 15.40 -6.56 23.36
N LEU A 10 15.78 -7.43 24.29
CA LEU A 10 16.98 -7.25 25.10
C LEU A 10 18.26 -7.28 24.25
N ILE A 11 18.37 -8.24 23.32
CA ILE A 11 19.50 -8.32 22.39
C ILE A 11 19.56 -7.07 21.51
N THR A 12 18.41 -6.56 21.08
CA THR A 12 18.34 -5.36 20.24
C THR A 12 18.83 -4.13 21.00
N GLU A 13 18.38 -3.95 22.24
CA GLU A 13 18.84 -2.86 23.11
C GLU A 13 20.35 -2.91 23.37
N MET A 14 20.89 -4.10 23.68
CA MET A 14 22.33 -4.27 23.89
C MET A 14 23.15 -4.04 22.62
N ALA A 15 22.64 -4.47 21.47
CA ALA A 15 23.29 -4.23 20.20
C ALA A 15 23.31 -2.73 19.83
N GLU A 16 22.20 -2.02 20.06
CA GLU A 16 22.13 -0.57 19.89
C GLU A 16 23.11 0.18 20.78
N GLN A 17 23.26 -0.26 22.05
CA GLN A 17 24.23 0.30 22.98
C GLN A 17 25.69 0.17 22.47
N ASP A 18 26.00 -0.95 21.80
CA ASP A 18 27.32 -1.23 21.23
C ASP A 18 27.48 -0.69 19.79
N GLY A 19 26.45 -0.06 19.22
CA GLY A 19 26.44 0.42 17.85
C GLY A 19 26.51 -0.71 16.80
N LEU A 20 26.10 -1.92 17.18
CA LEU A 20 26.11 -3.11 16.36
C LEU A 20 24.69 -3.47 15.92
N THR A 21 24.57 -4.24 14.84
CA THR A 21 23.29 -4.89 14.56
C THR A 21 23.05 -6.00 15.59
N PRO A 22 21.79 -6.35 15.92
CA PRO A 22 21.49 -7.48 16.81
C PRO A 22 22.19 -8.77 16.40
N ARG A 23 22.38 -8.94 15.09
CA ARG A 23 23.14 -10.05 14.49
C ARG A 23 24.62 -10.01 14.86
N ASP A 24 25.29 -8.89 14.60
CA ASP A 24 26.73 -8.75 14.86
C ASP A 24 27.04 -8.86 16.36
N PHE A 25 26.12 -8.35 17.19
CA PHE A 25 26.21 -8.48 18.64
C PHE A 25 26.13 -9.95 19.09
N ILE A 26 25.18 -10.73 18.58
CA ILE A 26 25.11 -12.17 18.85
C ILE A 26 26.37 -12.90 18.37
N GLU A 27 26.86 -12.58 17.17
CA GLU A 27 28.10 -13.19 16.64
C GLU A 27 29.30 -12.88 17.52
N ASN A 28 29.42 -11.64 18.02
CA ASN A 28 30.47 -11.24 18.96
C ASN A 28 30.36 -11.97 20.29
N LEU A 29 29.15 -12.14 20.85
CA LEU A 29 28.93 -12.93 22.07
C LEU A 29 29.37 -14.39 21.90
N TYR A 30 29.03 -15.01 20.77
CA TYR A 30 29.48 -16.38 20.46
C TYR A 30 31.00 -16.44 20.25
N ALA A 31 31.58 -15.44 19.60
CA ALA A 31 33.01 -15.35 19.40
C ALA A 31 33.73 -15.26 20.75
N GLU A 32 33.36 -14.32 21.62
CA GLU A 32 33.93 -14.12 22.96
C GLU A 32 33.88 -15.41 23.81
N LYS A 33 32.72 -16.07 23.82
CA LYS A 33 32.55 -17.35 24.53
C LYS A 33 33.42 -18.47 23.97
N THR A 34 33.61 -18.51 22.66
CA THR A 34 34.40 -19.58 22.01
C THR A 34 35.91 -19.29 22.10
N TYR A 35 36.35 -18.04 22.05
CA TYR A 35 37.77 -17.68 22.21
C TYR A 35 38.35 -18.02 23.58
N SER A 36 37.51 -18.04 24.62
CA SER A 36 37.86 -18.56 25.95
C SER A 36 38.35 -20.02 25.93
N ASP A 37 37.87 -20.82 24.96
CA ASP A 37 38.19 -22.25 24.83
C ASP A 37 39.47 -22.52 23.99
N TYR A 38 40.02 -21.49 23.32
CA TYR A 38 41.16 -21.61 22.40
C TYR A 38 42.51 -21.21 23.00
N GLY A 39 42.65 -21.24 24.33
CA GLY A 39 43.79 -20.66 25.06
C GLY A 39 45.20 -21.06 24.57
N GLU A 40 45.35 -22.21 23.90
CA GLU A 40 46.64 -22.74 23.43
C GLU A 40 46.91 -22.57 21.92
N LEU A 41 45.97 -22.04 21.14
CA LEU A 41 46.17 -21.84 19.71
C LEU A 41 47.00 -20.57 19.42
N PRO A 42 47.87 -20.60 18.39
CA PRO A 42 48.51 -19.39 17.87
C PRO A 42 47.46 -18.36 17.46
N ASP A 43 47.75 -17.07 17.68
CA ASP A 43 46.77 -16.00 17.42
C ASP A 43 46.37 -15.92 15.95
N GLU A 44 47.28 -16.26 15.02
CA GLU A 44 47.00 -16.37 13.59
C GLU A 44 45.97 -17.48 13.27
N ALA A 45 46.02 -18.62 13.98
CA ALA A 45 45.04 -19.69 13.82
C ALA A 45 43.68 -19.31 14.41
N LYS A 46 43.67 -18.51 15.49
CA LYS A 46 42.44 -17.98 16.10
C LYS A 46 41.75 -16.98 15.18
N THR A 47 42.50 -16.09 14.52
CA THR A 47 41.93 -15.14 13.57
C THR A 47 41.38 -15.86 12.33
N GLU A 48 42.14 -16.76 11.72
CA GLU A 48 41.70 -17.53 10.54
C GLU A 48 40.43 -18.34 10.83
N LEU A 49 40.37 -19.05 11.97
CA LEU A 49 39.18 -19.82 12.36
C LEU A 49 37.95 -18.94 12.57
N SER A 50 38.15 -17.72 13.07
CA SER A 50 37.04 -16.78 13.29
C SER A 50 36.50 -16.21 11.99
N GLU A 51 37.37 -15.89 11.05
CA GLU A 51 37.00 -15.40 9.72
C GLU A 51 36.28 -16.49 8.92
N ALA A 52 36.80 -17.72 8.94
CA ALA A 52 36.15 -18.87 8.30
C ALA A 52 34.76 -19.14 8.88
N ARG A 53 34.57 -18.95 10.19
CA ARG A 53 33.26 -19.10 10.85
C ARG A 53 32.30 -17.98 10.47
N LYS A 54 32.74 -16.72 10.50
CA LYS A 54 31.95 -15.56 10.06
C LYS A 54 31.51 -15.73 8.60
N GLN A 55 32.39 -16.25 7.74
CA GLN A 55 32.05 -16.55 6.35
C GLN A 55 31.00 -17.68 6.25
N LYS A 56 31.13 -18.73 7.06
CA LYS A 56 30.17 -19.86 7.07
C LYS A 56 28.80 -19.46 7.63
N THR A 57 28.74 -18.65 8.69
CA THR A 57 27.48 -18.11 9.20
C THR A 57 26.87 -17.16 8.17
N GLY A 58 27.65 -16.23 7.62
CA GLY A 58 27.23 -15.33 6.54
C GLY A 58 26.57 -16.06 5.37
N ASN A 59 27.21 -17.13 4.88
CA ASN A 59 26.66 -17.97 3.80
C ASN A 59 25.36 -18.70 4.20
N ARG A 60 25.21 -19.09 5.47
CA ARG A 60 23.99 -19.75 5.95
C ARG A 60 22.81 -18.78 6.04
N TYR A 61 23.05 -17.51 6.37
CA TYR A 61 21.97 -16.53 6.44
C TYR A 61 21.53 -16.06 5.05
N THR A 62 22.48 -15.87 4.14
CA THR A 62 22.16 -15.53 2.74
C THR A 62 21.38 -16.66 2.04
N CYS A 63 21.69 -17.94 2.33
CA CYS A 63 20.87 -19.03 1.80
C CYS A 63 19.46 -19.07 2.40
N LEU A 64 19.30 -18.75 3.69
CA LEU A 64 17.98 -18.66 4.32
C LEU A 64 17.15 -17.50 3.76
N GLU A 65 17.75 -16.33 3.54
CA GLU A 65 17.09 -15.19 2.87
C GLU A 65 16.70 -15.54 1.42
N GLN A 66 17.56 -16.25 0.70
CA GLN A 66 17.22 -16.71 -0.64
C GLN A 66 16.08 -17.73 -0.63
N ASP A 67 16.05 -18.64 0.34
CA ASP A 67 14.99 -19.63 0.50
C ASP A 67 13.65 -18.97 0.86
N THR A 68 13.63 -17.94 1.70
CA THR A 68 12.39 -17.20 2.01
C THR A 68 11.86 -16.44 0.80
N ILE A 69 12.74 -15.77 0.04
CA ILE A 69 12.38 -15.10 -1.21
C ILE A 69 11.84 -16.10 -2.23
N ASN A 70 12.53 -17.23 -2.41
CA ASN A 70 12.10 -18.27 -3.34
C ASN A 70 10.75 -18.88 -2.95
N THR A 71 10.51 -19.05 -1.65
CA THR A 71 9.23 -19.54 -1.13
C THR A 71 8.11 -18.54 -1.41
N ASP A 72 8.33 -17.25 -1.13
CA ASP A 72 7.33 -16.20 -1.38
C ASP A 72 6.99 -16.08 -2.86
N ILE A 73 7.99 -16.12 -3.75
CA ILE A 73 7.77 -16.11 -5.21
C ILE A 73 6.97 -17.35 -5.64
N SER A 74 7.28 -18.52 -5.09
CA SER A 74 6.56 -19.76 -5.41
C SER A 74 5.12 -19.72 -4.91
N GLU A 75 4.87 -19.17 -3.73
CA GLU A 75 3.52 -18.97 -3.20
C GLU A 75 2.72 -17.98 -4.03
N PHE A 76 3.35 -16.88 -4.47
CA PHE A 76 2.74 -15.90 -5.35
C PHE A 76 2.32 -16.53 -6.68
N ALA A 77 3.22 -17.26 -7.34
CA ALA A 77 2.94 -17.94 -8.61
C ALA A 77 1.82 -18.98 -8.48
N ARG A 78 1.67 -19.61 -7.30
CA ARG A 78 0.59 -20.57 -7.02
C ARG A 78 -0.78 -19.89 -6.85
N LEU A 79 -0.82 -18.74 -6.17
CA LEU A 79 -2.07 -18.04 -5.86
C LEU A 79 -2.54 -17.12 -7.01
N PHE A 80 -1.60 -16.59 -7.78
CA PHE A 80 -1.85 -15.68 -8.89
C PHE A 80 -1.19 -16.19 -10.19
N PRO A 81 -1.60 -17.35 -10.71
CA PRO A 81 -0.96 -17.96 -11.88
C PRO A 81 -1.13 -17.13 -13.16
N ASP A 82 -2.17 -16.29 -13.23
CA ASP A 82 -2.48 -15.46 -14.39
C ASP A 82 -1.75 -14.10 -14.39
N VAL A 83 -0.98 -13.80 -13.34
CA VAL A 83 -0.31 -12.50 -13.17
C VAL A 83 1.14 -12.61 -13.63
N SER A 84 1.44 -11.97 -14.77
CA SER A 84 2.82 -11.79 -15.23
C SER A 84 3.58 -10.80 -14.34
N THR A 85 4.89 -11.01 -14.19
CA THR A 85 5.78 -10.12 -13.42
C THR A 85 5.76 -8.67 -13.93
N ASP A 86 5.59 -8.47 -15.23
CA ASP A 86 5.52 -7.16 -15.86
C ASP A 86 4.21 -6.41 -15.55
N SER A 87 3.18 -7.15 -15.15
CA SER A 87 1.87 -6.61 -14.81
C SER A 87 1.76 -6.17 -13.35
N ILE A 88 2.79 -6.45 -12.53
CA ILE A 88 2.79 -6.11 -11.10
C ILE A 88 3.04 -4.61 -10.93
N PRO A 89 2.10 -3.86 -10.31
CA PRO A 89 2.25 -2.43 -10.12
C PRO A 89 3.43 -2.08 -9.22
N LYS A 90 4.05 -0.91 -9.47
CA LYS A 90 5.17 -0.42 -8.65
C LYS A 90 4.85 -0.36 -7.15
N ALA A 91 3.64 0.03 -6.77
CA ALA A 91 3.21 0.11 -5.37
C ALA A 91 3.32 -1.24 -4.63
N VAL A 92 3.16 -2.36 -5.34
CA VAL A 92 3.33 -3.70 -4.77
C VAL A 92 4.80 -3.98 -4.51
N TRP A 93 5.69 -3.60 -5.43
CA TRP A 93 7.14 -3.74 -5.25
C TRP A 93 7.69 -2.84 -4.15
N ASP A 94 7.17 -1.62 -4.01
CA ASP A 94 7.54 -0.71 -2.92
C ASP A 94 7.17 -1.35 -1.56
N ALA A 95 5.97 -1.95 -1.44
CA ALA A 95 5.56 -2.65 -0.23
C ALA A 95 6.40 -3.91 0.08
N VAL A 96 6.91 -4.60 -0.94
CA VAL A 96 7.84 -5.72 -0.78
C VAL A 96 9.21 -5.25 -0.29
N ALA A 97 9.69 -4.11 -0.80
CA ALA A 97 10.92 -3.49 -0.32
C ALA A 97 10.82 -3.06 1.16
N ASP A 98 9.62 -2.70 1.62
CA ASP A 98 9.32 -2.41 3.02
C ASP A 98 9.19 -3.67 3.91
N GLY A 99 9.35 -4.87 3.33
CA GLY A 99 9.37 -6.15 4.06
C GLY A 99 8.06 -6.95 4.04
N ASN A 100 7.06 -6.55 3.23
CA ASN A 100 5.87 -7.37 3.03
C ASN A 100 6.13 -8.53 2.05
N THR A 101 5.39 -9.62 2.20
CA THR A 101 5.40 -10.70 1.20
C THR A 101 4.72 -10.25 -0.09
N LEU A 102 5.23 -10.69 -1.24
CA LEU A 102 4.71 -10.33 -2.57
C LEU A 102 3.23 -10.70 -2.69
N THR A 103 2.87 -11.86 -2.13
CA THR A 103 1.48 -12.33 -2.07
C THR A 103 0.57 -11.37 -1.30
N ALA A 104 0.99 -10.93 -0.11
CA ALA A 104 0.19 -10.03 0.73
C ALA A 104 0.05 -8.65 0.07
N ALA A 105 1.16 -8.10 -0.42
CA ALA A 105 1.18 -6.80 -1.08
C ALA A 105 0.27 -6.76 -2.31
N TYR A 106 0.32 -7.80 -3.15
CA TYR A 106 -0.54 -7.89 -4.33
C TYR A 106 -2.02 -8.11 -3.98
N ALA A 107 -2.32 -8.96 -2.99
CA ALA A 107 -3.68 -9.17 -2.53
C ALA A 107 -4.32 -7.86 -2.02
N ILE A 108 -3.58 -7.08 -1.22
CA ILE A 108 -4.04 -5.78 -0.74
C ILE A 108 -4.32 -4.84 -1.92
N TYR A 109 -3.39 -4.76 -2.89
CA TYR A 109 -3.58 -3.95 -4.09
C TYR A 109 -4.85 -4.32 -4.86
N THR A 110 -5.11 -5.62 -5.09
CA THR A 110 -6.31 -6.05 -5.81
C THR A 110 -7.61 -5.69 -5.07
N ILE A 111 -7.61 -5.76 -3.74
CA ILE A 111 -8.76 -5.39 -2.91
C ILE A 111 -9.02 -3.88 -3.00
N GLU A 112 -7.96 -3.07 -2.89
CA GLU A 112 -8.08 -1.62 -2.99
C GLU A 112 -8.56 -1.18 -4.38
N ASN A 113 -8.00 -1.76 -5.44
CA ASN A 113 -8.42 -1.48 -6.80
C ASN A 113 -9.86 -1.96 -7.10
N GLY A 114 -10.28 -3.07 -6.49
CA GLY A 114 -11.68 -3.50 -6.53
C GLY A 114 -12.61 -2.49 -5.86
N ARG A 115 -12.26 -2.02 -4.65
CA ARG A 115 -13.06 -1.04 -3.90
C ARG A 115 -13.19 0.30 -4.62
N THR A 116 -12.16 0.77 -5.30
CA THR A 116 -12.23 2.00 -6.10
C THR A 116 -13.15 1.82 -7.30
N ASN A 117 -13.10 0.67 -7.97
CA ASN A 117 -13.98 0.36 -9.10
C ASN A 117 -15.46 0.22 -8.68
N ASP A 118 -15.73 -0.44 -7.55
CA ASP A 118 -17.08 -0.56 -6.99
C ASP A 118 -17.65 0.82 -6.63
N ARG A 119 -16.82 1.68 -6.03
CA ARG A 119 -17.22 3.06 -5.70
C ARG A 119 -17.50 3.88 -6.96
N ALA A 120 -16.69 3.73 -8.01
CA ALA A 120 -16.92 4.41 -9.28
C ALA A 120 -18.23 3.93 -9.94
N SER A 121 -18.49 2.63 -9.91
CA SER A 121 -19.72 2.03 -10.43
C SER A 121 -20.96 2.53 -9.68
N ALA A 122 -20.91 2.55 -8.34
CA ALA A 122 -21.99 3.09 -7.51
C ALA A 122 -22.27 4.58 -7.78
N VAL A 123 -21.23 5.40 -7.99
CA VAL A 123 -21.39 6.81 -8.37
C VAL A 123 -21.98 6.94 -9.76
N ASN A 124 -21.58 6.09 -10.71
CA ASN A 124 -22.14 6.09 -12.06
C ASN A 124 -23.61 5.65 -12.07
N GLU A 125 -23.99 4.66 -11.26
CA GLU A 125 -25.40 4.28 -11.07
C GLU A 125 -26.20 5.40 -10.42
N LEU A 126 -25.66 6.07 -9.39
CA LEU A 126 -26.30 7.23 -8.78
C LEU A 126 -26.44 8.40 -9.76
N ASN A 127 -25.43 8.63 -10.60
CA ASN A 127 -25.48 9.65 -11.64
C ASN A 127 -26.45 9.26 -12.75
N ASN A 128 -26.52 7.98 -13.15
CA ASN A 128 -27.43 7.49 -14.17
C ASN A 128 -28.88 7.52 -13.69
N THR A 129 -29.15 7.12 -12.44
CA THR A 129 -30.49 7.25 -11.83
C THR A 129 -30.92 8.71 -11.67
N LYS A 130 -30.00 9.62 -11.30
CA LYS A 130 -30.26 11.07 -11.26
C LYS A 130 -30.40 11.68 -12.65
N SER A 131 -29.66 11.19 -13.64
CA SER A 131 -29.69 11.67 -15.03
C SER A 131 -30.88 11.11 -15.82
N ALA A 132 -31.41 9.94 -15.44
CA ALA A 132 -32.66 9.38 -15.98
C ALA A 132 -33.89 10.23 -15.60
N PHE A 133 -33.75 11.15 -14.65
CA PHE A 133 -34.76 12.16 -14.30
C PHE A 133 -34.51 13.53 -14.97
N ILE A 134 -33.75 13.58 -16.06
CA ILE A 134 -33.73 14.76 -16.92
C ILE A 134 -34.47 14.37 -18.20
N PRO A 135 -35.75 14.79 -18.37
CA PRO A 135 -36.38 14.72 -19.68
C PRO A 135 -35.48 15.48 -20.65
N ILE A 136 -35.16 14.84 -21.76
CA ILE A 136 -34.57 15.51 -22.92
C ILE A 136 -35.66 16.46 -23.45
N GLU A 137 -35.74 17.67 -22.90
CA GLU A 137 -36.24 18.82 -23.65
C GLU A 137 -35.03 19.45 -24.33
N GLY A 138 -35.17 19.55 -25.65
CA GLY A 138 -34.11 19.94 -26.56
C GLY A 138 -33.41 21.23 -26.15
N ASN A 139 -32.14 21.28 -26.49
CA ASN A 139 -31.35 22.49 -26.52
C ASN A 139 -32.08 23.60 -27.31
N GLY A 140 -32.66 24.56 -26.60
CA GLY A 140 -33.31 25.73 -27.17
C GLY A 140 -33.67 26.71 -26.05
N GLU A 141 -32.76 27.64 -25.76
CA GLU A 141 -32.91 28.80 -24.88
C GLU A 141 -34.31 29.04 -24.27
N GLU A 142 -34.60 28.41 -23.12
CA GLU A 142 -35.88 28.59 -22.44
C GLU A 142 -35.97 29.94 -21.73
N THR A 143 -36.44 30.94 -22.46
CA THR A 143 -37.09 32.10 -21.87
C THR A 143 -38.46 31.67 -21.35
N LEU A 144 -38.76 31.98 -20.08
CA LEU A 144 -40.09 31.78 -19.52
C LEU A 144 -41.07 32.69 -20.27
N SER A 145 -42.31 32.25 -20.49
CA SER A 145 -43.38 33.10 -21.01
C SER A 145 -44.05 33.91 -19.88
N GLU A 146 -44.66 35.04 -20.21
CA GLU A 146 -45.35 35.91 -19.27
C GLU A 146 -46.41 35.16 -18.44
N LYS A 147 -47.26 34.38 -19.12
CA LYS A 147 -48.29 33.55 -18.48
C LYS A 147 -47.73 32.48 -17.55
N GLN A 148 -46.52 31.98 -17.82
CA GLN A 148 -45.86 31.02 -16.92
C GLN A 148 -45.37 31.70 -15.65
N VAL A 149 -44.91 32.95 -15.72
CA VAL A 149 -44.44 33.70 -14.54
C VAL A 149 -45.60 34.20 -13.69
N GLU A 150 -46.73 34.59 -14.29
CA GLU A 150 -47.93 35.01 -13.55
C GLU A 150 -48.55 33.88 -12.72
N ASN A 151 -48.43 32.63 -13.18
CA ASN A 151 -48.97 31.47 -12.48
C ASN A 151 -47.97 30.81 -11.51
N MET A 152 -46.75 31.35 -11.36
CA MET A 152 -45.74 30.79 -10.46
C MET A 152 -45.99 31.18 -8.99
N LYS A 153 -45.70 30.25 -8.09
CA LYS A 153 -45.77 30.53 -6.65
C LYS A 153 -44.61 31.44 -6.22
N PRO A 154 -44.75 32.23 -5.14
CA PRO A 154 -43.70 33.14 -4.67
C PRO A 154 -42.34 32.47 -4.42
N ALA A 155 -42.34 31.23 -3.95
CA ALA A 155 -41.12 30.44 -3.75
C ALA A 155 -40.40 30.09 -5.07
N GLU A 156 -41.17 29.83 -6.12
CA GLU A 156 -40.66 29.49 -7.45
C GLU A 156 -40.12 30.73 -8.17
N ILE A 157 -40.75 31.88 -7.97
CA ILE A 157 -40.26 33.18 -8.45
C ILE A 157 -38.88 33.48 -7.86
N LYS A 158 -38.69 33.25 -6.56
CA LYS A 158 -37.39 33.46 -5.90
C LYS A 158 -36.30 32.53 -6.46
N LYS A 159 -36.64 31.27 -6.75
CA LYS A 159 -35.72 30.28 -7.31
C LYS A 159 -35.35 30.58 -8.77
N ASN A 160 -36.31 31.09 -9.55
CA ASN A 160 -36.15 31.33 -10.99
C ASN A 160 -35.87 32.80 -11.34
N TYR A 161 -35.59 33.65 -10.36
CA TYR A 161 -35.45 35.11 -10.50
C TYR A 161 -34.52 35.55 -11.64
N LYS A 162 -33.32 34.95 -11.75
CA LYS A 162 -32.35 35.30 -12.81
C LYS A 162 -32.87 34.95 -14.23
N LYS A 163 -33.64 33.86 -14.36
CA LYS A 163 -34.24 33.43 -15.64
C LYS A 163 -35.41 34.32 -16.01
N ILE A 164 -36.24 34.72 -15.04
CA ILE A 164 -37.35 35.67 -15.25
C ILE A 164 -36.81 37.02 -15.74
N LEU A 165 -35.74 37.54 -15.13
CA LEU A 165 -35.10 38.79 -15.57
C LEU A 165 -34.55 38.72 -17.00
N LYS A 166 -33.98 37.57 -17.40
CA LYS A 166 -33.51 37.35 -18.78
C LYS A 166 -34.69 37.29 -19.77
N SER A 167 -35.81 36.68 -19.34
CA SER A 167 -37.02 36.52 -20.16
C SER A 167 -37.78 37.84 -20.34
N LEU A 168 -37.84 38.68 -19.29
CA LEU A 168 -38.44 40.03 -19.34
C LEU A 168 -37.81 40.94 -20.40
N LYS A 169 -36.52 40.78 -20.68
CA LYS A 169 -35.83 41.53 -21.76
C LYS A 169 -36.33 41.16 -23.15
N ASN A 170 -36.83 39.93 -23.31
CA ASN A 170 -37.32 39.40 -24.58
C ASN A 170 -38.83 39.58 -24.75
N TRP A 171 -39.56 39.95 -23.69
CA TRP A 171 -41.00 40.27 -23.76
C TRP A 171 -41.28 41.71 -24.18
N LYS A 172 -40.26 42.59 -24.15
CA LYS A 172 -40.34 43.95 -24.71
C LYS A 172 -39.92 43.95 -26.17
N ASN A 173 -40.78 43.42 -27.03
CA ASN A 173 -40.91 43.78 -28.43
C ASN A 173 -42.37 43.75 -28.81
#